data_AF-E3IVI5-F1
#
_entry.id   AF-E3IVI5-F1
#
_cell.length_a   1.000
_cell.length_b   1.000
_cell.length_c   1.000
_cell.angle_alpha   90.00
_cell.angle_beta   90.00
_cell.angle_gamma   90.00
#
_symmetry.space_group_name_H-M   'P 1'
#
loop_
_entity.id
_entity.type
_entity.pdbx_description
1 polymer ?
#
loop_
_entity_poly.entity_id
_entity_poly.type
_entity_poly.pdbx_seq_one_letter_code
_entity_poly.pdbx_strand_id
1 'polypeptide(L)'
;MGNAPEAGSWDFFVSYTAADRAWAEWVAWQLEDSAYRVLIQEWDFVPGSNWYARMQQGTRFARRTIAVLSDAYLSSVYGQQEWQAAQSADPQGFARKLLPVRIEDCPRPGLLGQVVSIDLFDRDADQARRHLLDRVDHAVKGRAKPPTPPRFPATVPAARRAGGPDFPTVDPPRQPDLVPCSIGAPLTGHTAAVWSVAFSPNGRTLATASRDATVRLWDVADPALPEQIAAPLTEHASSVGSVAFSPDGRTLATGSDDGTVRLWDVADPSRPRRAASPLADHRGAVLSVAFSPTQPTLATAGEDATVRLWDVAVPSRPRLAAGPLTDHAGGVSSVAFSPDGRTLAGGGYDRTVWLWDVTDPSQPRRAAAPLGHAGRVLSVAFSPDGHALAAASDDNAVWLWNVTDPARPRQISAPLAPRFGGALSVAFSRDGRILATGNDDSTVWLWDLTYPSPEQIASPLAGHSAWLLSVAFSPDGHTLATGSGDKTVRLWHVG
;
A
#
# COMPACT_ATOMS: atom_id res chain seq x y z
N MET A 1 19.40 43.42 -12.33
CA MET A 1 20.05 42.17 -12.78
C MET A 1 21.05 41.75 -11.73
N GLY A 2 20.69 40.80 -10.86
CA GLY A 2 21.60 40.18 -9.91
C GLY A 2 21.65 38.69 -10.25
N ASN A 3 22.85 38.14 -10.43
CA ASN A 3 23.06 36.79 -10.92
C ASN A 3 22.37 35.74 -10.02
N ALA A 4 21.59 34.86 -10.63
CA ALA A 4 21.13 33.64 -9.98
C ALA A 4 22.35 32.77 -9.62
N PRO A 5 22.39 32.12 -8.45
CA PRO A 5 23.50 31.25 -8.09
C PRO A 5 23.57 30.07 -9.08
N GLU A 6 24.74 29.84 -9.67
CA GLU A 6 24.98 28.69 -10.55
C GLU A 6 24.77 27.38 -9.77
N ALA A 7 24.29 26.35 -10.47
CA ALA A 7 24.08 25.02 -9.91
C ALA A 7 25.42 24.44 -9.39
N GLY A 8 25.53 24.24 -8.06
CA GLY A 8 26.71 23.65 -7.41
C GLY A 8 27.40 24.51 -6.34
N SER A 9 26.70 25.45 -5.70
CA SER A 9 27.32 26.39 -4.75
C SER A 9 27.65 25.81 -3.36
N TRP A 10 27.00 24.72 -2.92
CA TRP A 10 27.22 24.12 -1.59
C TRP A 10 27.26 22.58 -1.64
N ASP A 11 28.19 21.98 -0.90
CA ASP A 11 28.36 20.53 -0.79
C ASP A 11 27.36 19.91 0.20
N PHE A 12 27.02 20.61 1.29
CA PHE A 12 26.00 20.20 2.26
C PHE A 12 25.05 21.35 2.62
N PHE A 13 23.77 21.02 2.84
CA PHE A 13 22.77 21.91 3.43
C PHE A 13 22.24 21.32 4.74
N VAL A 14 22.32 22.02 5.87
CA VAL A 14 21.86 21.57 7.19
C VAL A 14 20.61 22.36 7.59
N SER A 15 19.46 21.68 7.59
CA SER A 15 18.17 22.23 8.04
C SER A 15 17.96 21.91 9.52
N TYR A 16 17.55 22.90 10.31
CA TYR A 16 17.37 22.70 11.75
C TYR A 16 16.30 23.63 12.36
N THR A 17 15.65 23.15 13.42
CA THR A 17 14.77 24.00 14.24
C THR A 17 15.61 24.86 15.18
N ALA A 18 15.08 25.97 15.69
CA ALA A 18 15.78 26.78 16.70
C ALA A 18 16.29 25.97 17.91
N ALA A 19 15.59 24.88 18.29
CA ALA A 19 16.00 23.99 19.38
C ALA A 19 17.24 23.14 19.05
N ASP A 20 17.50 22.89 17.75
CA ASP A 20 18.54 21.99 17.26
C ASP A 20 19.82 22.72 16.80
N ARG A 21 19.84 24.05 16.97
CA ARG A 21 20.91 24.93 16.48
C ARG A 21 22.32 24.49 16.87
N ALA A 22 22.54 24.13 18.13
CA ALA A 22 23.87 23.73 18.59
C ALA A 22 24.39 22.46 17.88
N TRP A 23 23.50 21.52 17.52
CA TRP A 23 23.87 20.33 16.76
C TRP A 23 24.17 20.68 15.31
N ALA A 24 23.32 21.49 14.68
CA ALA A 24 23.50 21.90 13.30
C ALA A 24 24.79 22.71 13.09
N GLU A 25 25.13 23.60 14.04
CA GLU A 25 26.35 24.39 14.00
C GLU A 25 27.60 23.52 14.22
N TRP A 26 27.54 22.51 15.10
CA TRP A 26 28.64 21.57 15.32
C TRP A 26 28.88 20.68 14.10
N VAL A 27 27.82 20.11 13.51
CA VAL A 27 27.90 19.29 12.30
C VAL A 27 28.48 20.09 11.14
N ALA A 28 28.02 21.32 10.94
CA ALA A 28 28.56 22.20 9.91
C ALA A 28 30.04 22.52 10.13
N TRP A 29 30.46 22.73 11.39
CA TRP A 29 31.86 22.96 11.70
C TRP A 29 32.75 21.77 11.31
N GLN A 30 32.35 20.53 11.63
CA GLN A 30 33.11 19.33 11.28
C GLN A 30 33.25 19.14 9.76
N LEU A 31 32.18 19.44 9.03
CA LEU A 31 32.16 19.38 7.57
C LEU A 31 33.03 20.49 6.94
N GLU A 32 32.98 21.71 7.48
CA GLU A 32 33.84 22.81 7.04
C GLU A 32 35.33 22.58 7.36
N ASP A 33 35.66 21.97 8.50
CA ASP A 33 37.04 21.56 8.85
C ASP A 33 37.58 20.49 7.88
N SER A 34 36.68 19.67 7.35
CA SER A 34 36.95 18.70 6.28
C SER A 34 36.92 19.33 4.86
N ALA A 35 36.97 20.67 4.77
CA ALA A 35 37.00 21.45 3.54
C ALA A 35 35.72 21.41 2.67
N TYR A 36 34.57 21.00 3.22
CA TYR A 36 33.29 21.05 2.50
C TYR A 36 32.63 22.42 2.60
N ARG A 37 31.91 22.84 1.54
CA ARG A 37 31.09 24.06 1.56
C ARG A 37 29.72 23.75 2.14
N VAL A 38 29.39 24.34 3.29
CA VAL A 38 28.15 24.03 4.02
C VAL A 38 27.23 25.26 4.09
N LEU A 39 25.96 25.06 3.77
CA LEU A 39 24.88 26.00 4.04
C LEU A 39 24.11 25.49 5.26
N ILE A 40 23.84 26.33 6.27
CA ILE A 40 22.94 25.96 7.36
C ILE A 40 21.81 26.95 7.46
N GLN A 41 20.61 26.50 7.86
CA GLN A 41 19.47 27.39 8.00
C GLN A 41 18.58 26.99 9.17
N GLU A 42 18.41 27.96 10.08
CA GLU A 42 17.47 27.94 11.21
C GLU A 42 16.08 28.35 10.72
N TRP A 43 15.04 27.70 11.23
CA TRP A 43 13.66 28.05 10.91
C TRP A 43 12.90 28.51 12.16
N ASP A 44 12.37 29.74 12.13
CA ASP A 44 11.32 30.19 13.04
C ASP A 44 9.95 30.00 12.35
N PHE A 45 9.10 29.17 12.93
CA PHE A 45 7.87 28.71 12.29
C PHE A 45 6.75 29.76 12.39
N VAL A 46 6.96 30.96 11.82
CA VAL A 46 5.97 32.05 11.75
C VAL A 46 5.19 31.99 10.42
N PRO A 47 3.85 31.91 10.45
CA PRO A 47 3.00 31.94 9.24
C PRO A 47 3.20 33.22 8.41
N GLY A 48 3.34 33.07 7.08
CA GLY A 48 3.50 34.19 6.13
C GLY A 48 4.94 34.48 5.69
N SER A 49 5.92 33.73 6.20
CA SER A 49 7.29 33.75 5.67
C SER A 49 7.38 33.03 4.31
N ASN A 50 8.27 33.49 3.41
CA ASN A 50 8.61 32.81 2.13
C ASN A 50 9.43 31.52 2.34
N TRP A 51 9.14 30.82 3.45
CA TRP A 51 9.78 29.61 3.95
C TRP A 51 9.86 28.52 2.87
N TYR A 52 8.71 28.09 2.35
CA TYR A 52 8.63 27.00 1.37
C TYR A 52 9.49 27.25 0.12
N ALA A 53 9.50 28.49 -0.37
CA ALA A 53 10.32 28.88 -1.53
C ALA A 53 11.83 28.80 -1.23
N ARG A 54 12.27 29.17 -0.02
CA ARG A 54 13.68 29.10 0.38
C ARG A 54 14.14 27.67 0.67
N MET A 55 13.26 26.81 1.20
CA MET A 55 13.52 25.37 1.39
C MET A 55 13.77 24.67 0.07
N GLN A 56 12.86 24.89 -0.89
CA GLN A 56 13.01 24.38 -2.26
C GLN A 56 14.31 24.88 -2.87
N GLN A 57 14.67 26.14 -2.63
CA GLN A 57 15.92 26.72 -3.12
C GLN A 57 17.17 26.04 -2.53
N GLY A 58 17.26 25.90 -1.20
CA GLY A 58 18.40 25.27 -0.53
C GLY A 58 18.62 23.81 -0.94
N THR A 59 17.52 23.05 -0.97
CA THR A 59 17.50 21.64 -1.41
C THR A 59 17.85 21.49 -2.90
N ARG A 60 17.40 22.43 -3.73
CA ARG A 60 17.65 22.41 -5.18
C ARG A 60 19.09 22.78 -5.55
N PHE A 61 19.80 23.53 -4.71
CA PHE A 61 21.16 24.00 -5.03
C PHE A 61 22.28 23.31 -4.24
N ALA A 62 21.97 22.57 -3.18
CA ALA A 62 22.93 21.75 -2.45
C ALA A 62 23.14 20.37 -3.09
N ARG A 63 24.34 19.81 -2.92
CA ARG A 63 24.65 18.43 -3.35
C ARG A 63 24.09 17.37 -2.38
N ARG A 64 23.96 17.67 -1.09
CA ARG A 64 23.41 16.80 -0.02
C ARG A 64 22.64 17.65 1.01
N THR A 65 21.59 17.09 1.61
CA THR A 65 20.83 17.76 2.69
C THR A 65 20.88 16.93 3.97
N ILE A 66 21.09 17.56 5.12
CA ILE A 66 21.12 16.93 6.46
C ILE A 66 19.93 17.48 7.25
N ALA A 67 19.14 16.58 7.83
CA ALA A 67 18.06 16.91 8.76
C ALA A 67 18.40 16.38 10.16
N VAL A 68 18.31 17.25 11.17
CA VAL A 68 18.52 16.87 12.57
C VAL A 68 17.17 16.45 13.15
N LEU A 69 17.00 15.15 13.43
CA LEU A 69 15.74 14.57 13.89
C LEU A 69 15.66 14.58 15.42
N SER A 70 15.04 15.63 15.96
CA SER A 70 14.58 15.73 17.34
C SER A 70 13.10 15.35 17.48
N ASP A 71 12.60 15.06 18.69
CA ASP A 71 11.16 14.82 18.92
C ASP A 71 10.28 15.95 18.37
N ALA A 72 10.75 17.20 18.49
CA ALA A 72 10.06 18.37 17.96
C ALA A 72 10.02 18.39 16.42
N TYR A 73 11.10 17.93 15.77
CA TYR A 73 11.14 17.77 14.32
C TYR A 73 10.19 16.66 13.86
N LEU A 74 10.14 15.53 14.58
CA LEU A 74 9.32 14.36 14.23
C LEU A 74 7.81 14.62 14.38
N SER A 75 7.40 15.51 15.30
CA SER A 75 5.99 15.91 15.46
C SER A 75 5.56 17.10 14.59
N SER A 76 6.47 17.67 13.78
CA SER A 76 6.19 18.87 12.98
C SER A 76 5.57 18.53 11.63
N VAL A 77 4.42 19.15 11.32
CA VAL A 77 3.76 19.09 9.99
C VAL A 77 4.69 19.58 8.87
N TYR A 78 5.72 20.37 9.20
CA TYR A 78 6.67 20.92 8.24
C TYR A 78 7.85 19.97 7.94
N GLY A 79 8.19 19.05 8.84
CA GLY A 79 9.19 17.99 8.55
C GLY A 79 8.75 17.09 7.39
N GLN A 80 7.42 16.90 7.25
CA GLN A 80 6.79 16.23 6.12
C GLN A 80 6.98 17.00 4.80
N GLN A 81 6.93 18.33 4.84
CA GLN A 81 7.10 19.19 3.67
C GLN A 81 8.58 19.31 3.24
N GLU A 82 9.53 19.27 4.19
CA GLU A 82 10.96 19.18 3.88
C GLU A 82 11.31 17.88 3.16
N TRP A 83 10.74 16.77 3.61
CA TRP A 83 10.90 15.47 2.95
C TRP A 83 10.34 15.49 1.51
N GLN A 84 9.15 16.06 1.33
CA GLN A 84 8.54 16.23 0.00
C GLN A 84 9.36 17.14 -0.92
N ALA A 85 9.95 18.22 -0.39
CA ALA A 85 10.81 19.13 -1.15
C ALA A 85 12.12 18.46 -1.57
N ALA A 86 12.75 17.67 -0.68
CA ALA A 86 13.93 16.84 -0.97
C ALA A 86 13.66 15.81 -2.07
N GLN A 87 12.54 15.09 -1.96
CA GLN A 87 12.12 14.10 -2.94
C GLN A 87 11.77 14.72 -4.30
N SER A 88 11.12 15.89 -4.31
CA SER A 88 10.80 16.62 -5.54
C SER A 88 12.04 17.16 -6.25
N ALA A 89 13.09 17.48 -5.51
CA ALA A 89 14.34 18.02 -6.06
C ALA A 89 15.27 16.95 -6.65
N ASP A 90 15.15 15.68 -6.24
CA ASP A 90 15.87 14.54 -6.82
C ASP A 90 14.96 13.28 -6.89
N PRO A 91 13.98 13.25 -7.81
CA PRO A 91 12.95 12.20 -7.85
C PRO A 91 13.47 10.80 -8.18
N GLN A 92 14.71 10.68 -8.67
CA GLN A 92 15.31 9.42 -9.12
C GLN A 92 16.71 9.13 -8.52
N GLY A 93 17.35 10.06 -7.79
CA GLY A 93 18.79 10.00 -7.54
C GLY A 93 19.21 9.76 -6.09
N PHE A 94 20.10 8.79 -5.91
CA PHE A 94 20.84 8.51 -4.66
C PHE A 94 21.88 9.59 -4.30
N ALA A 95 21.95 10.68 -5.07
CA ALA A 95 22.87 11.78 -4.83
C ALA A 95 22.32 12.71 -3.75
N ARG A 96 21.14 13.33 -3.86
CA ARG A 96 20.74 14.40 -2.93
C ARG A 96 19.97 13.90 -1.70
N LYS A 97 20.39 12.76 -1.15
CA LYS A 97 19.75 12.12 0.01
C LYS A 97 19.64 13.08 1.19
N LEU A 98 18.46 13.14 1.80
CA LEU A 98 18.29 13.64 3.16
C LEU A 98 19.02 12.67 4.09
N LEU A 99 20.00 13.16 4.84
CA LEU A 99 20.74 12.40 5.84
C LEU A 99 20.13 12.72 7.21
N PRO A 100 19.25 11.86 7.75
CA PRO A 100 18.69 12.06 9.07
C PRO A 100 19.73 11.77 10.16
N VAL A 101 19.94 12.71 11.06
CA VAL A 101 20.75 12.51 12.27
C VAL A 101 19.78 12.45 13.46
N ARG A 102 19.57 11.25 14.01
CA ARG A 102 18.74 11.03 15.20
C ARG A 102 19.55 11.35 16.45
N ILE A 103 19.14 12.35 17.22
CA ILE A 103 19.88 12.86 18.40
C ILE A 103 19.45 12.24 19.73
N GLU A 104 18.55 11.26 19.66
CA GLU A 104 17.78 10.67 20.75
C GLU A 104 18.58 9.68 21.63
N ASP A 105 19.84 9.40 21.27
CA ASP A 105 20.81 8.66 22.10
C ASP A 105 21.67 9.55 23.02
N CYS A 106 21.37 10.86 23.14
CA CYS A 106 22.15 11.81 23.94
C CYS A 106 21.26 12.59 24.93
N PRO A 107 21.29 12.28 26.25
CA PRO A 107 20.43 12.95 27.23
C PRO A 107 20.88 14.39 27.51
N ARG A 108 19.92 15.33 27.65
CA ARG A 108 20.15 16.68 28.18
C ARG A 108 19.06 17.14 29.16
N PRO A 109 19.46 17.75 30.29
CA PRO A 109 18.68 18.79 30.96
C PRO A 109 19.38 20.16 30.91
N GLY A 110 18.62 21.26 30.78
CA GLY A 110 19.08 22.62 31.14
C GLY A 110 19.02 23.72 30.06
N LEU A 111 17.92 24.48 30.11
CA LEU A 111 17.75 25.92 29.83
C LEU A 111 18.12 26.62 28.48
N LEU A 112 17.07 27.27 27.94
CA LEU A 112 16.89 28.65 27.43
C LEU A 112 17.95 29.34 26.55
N GLY A 113 17.54 29.63 25.30
CA GLY A 113 17.09 30.98 24.90
C GLY A 113 18.09 31.90 24.17
N GLN A 114 17.91 32.08 22.85
CA GLN A 114 17.58 33.38 22.26
C GLN A 114 17.31 33.31 20.73
N VAL A 115 16.11 33.75 20.36
CA VAL A 115 15.74 34.29 19.04
C VAL A 115 16.23 35.74 18.98
N VAL A 116 16.63 36.24 17.80
CA VAL A 116 16.81 37.70 17.61
C VAL A 116 15.71 38.24 16.71
N SER A 117 14.66 38.76 17.32
CA SER A 117 13.68 39.65 16.68
C SER A 117 14.28 41.05 16.54
N ILE A 118 14.12 41.70 15.39
CA ILE A 118 14.47 43.11 15.21
C ILE A 118 13.18 43.92 15.31
N ASP A 119 13.01 44.60 16.44
CA ASP A 119 11.88 45.51 16.67
C ASP A 119 12.17 46.89 16.09
N LEU A 120 11.28 47.35 15.22
CA LEU A 120 11.36 48.63 14.52
C LEU A 120 10.23 49.59 14.92
N PHE A 121 9.37 49.22 15.89
CA PHE A 121 8.33 50.12 16.40
C PHE A 121 8.93 51.23 17.27
N ASP A 122 8.27 52.40 17.29
CA ASP A 122 8.68 53.64 17.99
C ASP A 122 10.04 54.24 17.60
N ARG A 123 10.51 53.96 16.37
CA ARG A 123 11.74 54.56 15.84
C ARG A 123 11.46 55.46 14.65
N ASP A 124 12.17 56.59 14.57
CA ASP A 124 12.15 57.41 13.37
C ASP A 124 12.78 56.64 12.19
N ALA A 125 12.39 57.02 10.98
CA ALA A 125 12.70 56.27 9.76
C ALA A 125 14.22 56.17 9.50
N ASP A 126 15.01 57.17 9.89
CA ASP A 126 16.46 57.19 9.65
C ASP A 126 17.24 56.36 10.69
N GLN A 127 16.72 56.23 11.91
CA GLN A 127 17.25 55.32 12.93
C GLN A 127 16.87 53.86 12.66
N ALA A 128 15.62 53.60 12.25
CA ALA A 128 15.17 52.28 11.85
C ALA A 128 15.95 51.76 10.63
N ARG A 129 16.17 52.64 9.64
CA ARG A 129 16.94 52.32 8.43
C ARG A 129 18.40 52.00 8.71
N ARG A 130 19.08 52.75 9.58
CA ARG A 130 20.48 52.45 9.98
C ARG A 130 20.59 51.14 10.75
N HIS A 131 19.68 50.90 11.69
CA HIS A 131 19.69 49.67 12.50
C HIS A 131 19.42 48.42 11.65
N LEU A 132 18.53 48.53 10.67
CA LEU A 132 18.27 47.47 9.69
C LEU A 132 19.49 47.23 8.78
N LEU A 133 20.12 48.28 8.25
CA LEU A 133 21.26 48.16 7.34
C LEU A 133 22.52 47.60 8.02
N ASP A 134 22.75 47.90 9.30
CA ASP A 134 23.88 47.38 10.08
C ASP A 134 23.72 45.86 10.37
N ARG A 135 22.50 45.41 10.63
CA ARG A 135 22.15 43.99 10.80
C ARG A 135 22.19 43.21 9.47
N VAL A 136 21.86 43.88 8.37
CA VAL A 136 22.00 43.34 7.00
C VAL A 136 23.46 43.26 6.58
N ASP A 137 24.30 44.25 6.86
CA ASP A 137 25.76 44.22 6.57
C ASP A 137 26.48 43.09 7.34
N HIS A 138 26.09 42.85 8.59
CA HIS A 138 26.55 41.71 9.39
C HIS A 138 26.12 40.35 8.82
N ALA A 139 24.96 40.26 8.17
CA ALA A 139 24.47 39.04 7.53
C ALA A 139 25.09 38.82 6.14
N VAL A 140 25.38 39.89 5.40
CA VAL A 140 25.94 39.88 4.03
C VAL A 140 27.44 39.53 4.00
N LYS A 141 28.20 39.81 5.06
CA LYS A 141 29.62 39.41 5.17
C LYS A 141 29.87 37.90 5.28
N GLY A 142 28.80 37.08 5.27
CA GLY A 142 28.89 35.64 5.48
C GLY A 142 29.20 35.34 6.95
N ARG A 143 28.71 34.19 7.41
CA ARG A 143 28.88 33.70 8.79
C ARG A 143 30.32 33.91 9.25
N ALA A 144 30.53 34.76 10.26
CA ALA A 144 31.82 34.80 10.96
C ALA A 144 31.99 33.43 11.61
N LYS A 145 32.80 32.56 11.00
CA LYS A 145 33.24 31.29 11.62
C LYS A 145 33.80 31.67 12.99
N PRO A 146 33.19 31.21 14.11
CA PRO A 146 33.73 31.51 15.42
C PRO A 146 35.22 31.12 15.45
N PRO A 147 36.10 31.82 16.17
CA PRO A 147 37.50 31.43 16.27
C PRO A 147 37.70 30.16 17.12
N THR A 148 36.65 29.72 17.83
CA THR A 148 36.67 28.57 18.73
C THR A 148 35.58 27.57 18.34
N PRO A 149 35.91 26.27 18.20
CA PRO A 149 34.93 25.25 17.81
C PRO A 149 33.83 25.11 18.87
N PRO A 150 32.55 24.93 18.47
CA PRO A 150 31.48 24.65 19.41
C PRO A 150 31.80 23.35 20.15
N ARG A 151 31.59 23.33 21.47
CA ARG A 151 31.83 22.12 22.28
C ARG A 151 30.85 21.02 21.89
N PHE A 152 31.38 19.81 21.70
CA PHE A 152 30.57 18.62 21.48
C PHE A 152 29.54 18.45 22.62
N PRO A 153 28.26 18.18 22.32
CA PRO A 153 27.26 17.96 23.36
C PRO A 153 27.50 16.64 24.10
N ALA A 154 28.00 16.76 25.33
CA ALA A 154 28.32 15.69 26.29
C ALA A 154 29.68 14.98 26.12
N THR A 155 30.36 14.74 27.24
CA THR A 155 31.52 13.85 27.34
C THR A 155 31.05 12.39 27.23
N VAL A 156 31.48 11.69 26.18
CA VAL A 156 31.29 10.24 26.04
C VAL A 156 32.14 9.50 27.09
N PRO A 157 31.58 8.59 27.92
CA PRO A 157 32.39 7.68 28.71
C PRO A 157 33.22 6.78 27.80
N ALA A 158 34.53 6.74 28.00
CA ALA A 158 35.43 5.95 27.18
C ALA A 158 35.17 4.43 27.33
N ALA A 159 34.42 3.86 26.38
CA ALA A 159 34.42 2.44 26.05
C ALA A 159 33.96 2.34 24.58
N ARG A 160 34.56 1.61 23.66
CA ARG A 160 35.66 0.63 23.65
C ARG A 160 36.22 0.76 22.23
N ARG A 161 37.50 1.10 22.05
CA ARG A 161 38.14 0.99 20.71
C ARG A 161 38.28 -0.49 20.38
N ALA A 162 37.25 -1.08 19.78
CA ALA A 162 37.43 -2.27 18.96
C ALA A 162 38.02 -1.79 17.63
N GLY A 163 39.08 -2.45 17.16
CA GLY A 163 39.61 -2.23 15.82
C GLY A 163 38.46 -2.27 14.82
N GLY A 164 38.36 -1.23 13.99
CA GLY A 164 37.24 -1.12 13.06
C GLY A 164 37.22 -2.35 12.16
N PRO A 165 36.05 -2.96 11.91
CA PRO A 165 35.91 -3.55 10.60
C PRO A 165 36.05 -2.40 9.60
N ASP A 166 36.66 -2.67 8.45
CA ASP A 166 36.51 -1.81 7.29
C ASP A 166 35.02 -1.43 7.16
N PHE A 167 34.75 -0.20 6.68
CA PHE A 167 33.41 0.19 6.29
C PHE A 167 32.78 -1.00 5.57
N PRO A 168 31.57 -1.46 5.93
CA PRO A 168 30.94 -2.50 5.15
C PRO A 168 30.90 -1.96 3.72
N THR A 169 31.72 -2.53 2.84
CA THR A 169 31.34 -2.69 1.46
C THR A 169 30.09 -3.54 1.57
N VAL A 170 28.96 -2.85 1.67
CA VAL A 170 27.69 -3.37 1.23
C VAL A 170 28.04 -3.83 -0.17
N ASP A 171 28.15 -5.15 -0.39
CA ASP A 171 27.87 -5.70 -1.71
C ASP A 171 26.67 -4.88 -2.19
N PRO A 172 26.77 -4.16 -3.32
CA PRO A 172 25.69 -3.29 -3.76
C PRO A 172 24.42 -4.10 -3.51
N PRO A 173 23.43 -3.57 -2.74
CA PRO A 173 22.22 -4.34 -2.51
C PRO A 173 21.84 -4.84 -3.89
N ARG A 174 21.64 -6.17 -4.02
CA ARG A 174 21.08 -6.72 -5.25
C ARG A 174 20.02 -5.71 -5.66
N GLN A 175 20.22 -5.14 -6.86
CA GLN A 175 19.36 -4.10 -7.41
C GLN A 175 17.94 -4.39 -6.91
N PRO A 176 17.22 -3.45 -6.28
CA PRO A 176 15.81 -3.71 -6.06
C PRO A 176 15.27 -4.02 -7.44
N ASP A 177 14.94 -5.30 -7.65
CA ASP A 177 14.24 -5.75 -8.82
C ASP A 177 12.90 -5.01 -8.70
N LEU A 178 12.87 -3.89 -9.44
CA LEU A 178 11.77 -3.02 -9.82
C LEU A 178 10.90 -2.48 -8.66
N VAL A 179 10.99 -1.17 -8.45
CA VAL A 179 9.95 -0.42 -7.72
C VAL A 179 8.61 -0.72 -8.39
N PRO A 180 7.61 -1.27 -7.67
CA PRO A 180 6.34 -1.61 -8.28
C PRO A 180 5.72 -0.39 -8.97
N CYS A 181 5.27 -0.57 -10.21
CA CYS A 181 4.85 0.55 -11.05
C CYS A 181 3.68 0.15 -11.94
N SER A 182 2.88 1.14 -12.35
CA SER A 182 1.76 0.92 -13.27
C SER A 182 2.30 0.43 -14.63
N ILE A 183 1.71 -0.62 -15.16
CA ILE A 183 1.98 -1.16 -16.49
C ILE A 183 0.94 -0.58 -17.46
N GLY A 184 1.42 -0.01 -18.56
CA GLY A 184 0.55 0.44 -19.66
C GLY A 184 -0.50 1.49 -19.26
N ALA A 185 -1.50 1.65 -20.12
CA ALA A 185 -2.67 2.48 -19.85
C ALA A 185 -3.72 1.68 -19.06
N PRO A 186 -4.58 2.34 -18.26
CA PRO A 186 -5.71 1.67 -17.61
C PRO A 186 -6.63 1.01 -18.65
N LEU A 187 -7.11 -0.19 -18.33
CA LEU A 187 -8.13 -0.87 -19.12
C LEU A 187 -9.45 -0.12 -18.89
N THR A 188 -10.03 0.37 -19.99
CA THR A 188 -11.24 1.19 -19.99
C THR A 188 -12.33 0.56 -20.84
N GLY A 189 -13.59 0.78 -20.48
CA GLY A 189 -14.74 0.26 -21.20
C GLY A 189 -15.94 0.03 -20.29
N HIS A 190 -15.69 -0.31 -19.03
CA HIS A 190 -16.75 -0.32 -18.02
C HIS A 190 -17.29 1.09 -17.78
N THR A 191 -18.59 1.18 -17.54
CA THR A 191 -19.31 2.46 -17.37
C THR A 191 -19.61 2.79 -15.91
N ALA A 192 -19.35 1.83 -15.00
CA ALA A 192 -19.47 1.95 -13.56
C ALA A 192 -18.34 1.17 -12.86
N ALA A 193 -18.32 1.22 -11.52
CA ALA A 193 -17.27 0.63 -10.67
C ALA A 193 -16.94 -0.82 -11.06
N VAL A 194 -15.66 -1.18 -11.04
CA VAL A 194 -15.21 -2.57 -11.25
C VAL A 194 -15.07 -3.23 -9.88
N TRP A 195 -15.95 -4.18 -9.58
CA TRP A 195 -16.05 -4.82 -8.27
C TRP A 195 -15.08 -5.98 -8.10
N SER A 196 -14.75 -6.69 -9.18
CA SER A 196 -13.94 -7.90 -9.10
C SER A 196 -13.10 -8.08 -10.36
N VAL A 197 -11.85 -8.50 -10.17
CA VAL A 197 -10.92 -8.89 -11.23
C VAL A 197 -10.36 -10.28 -10.94
N ALA A 198 -10.16 -11.11 -11.97
CA ALA A 198 -9.59 -12.44 -11.83
C ALA A 198 -8.77 -12.82 -13.06
N PHE A 199 -7.55 -13.30 -12.85
CA PHE A 199 -6.74 -13.90 -13.92
C PHE A 199 -7.20 -15.34 -14.19
N SER A 200 -7.12 -15.75 -15.46
CA SER A 200 -7.17 -17.16 -15.83
C SER A 200 -5.95 -17.90 -15.28
N PRO A 201 -6.01 -19.22 -15.03
CA PRO A 201 -4.90 -20.00 -14.49
C PRO A 201 -3.61 -19.96 -15.33
N ASN A 202 -3.73 -19.72 -16.63
CA ASN A 202 -2.59 -19.56 -17.53
C ASN A 202 -2.03 -18.13 -17.57
N GLY A 203 -2.65 -17.17 -16.86
CA GLY A 203 -2.24 -15.78 -16.76
C GLY A 203 -2.49 -14.92 -18.01
N ARG A 204 -3.03 -15.49 -19.10
CA ARG A 204 -3.19 -14.79 -20.39
C ARG A 204 -4.50 -14.04 -20.53
N THR A 205 -5.50 -14.35 -19.71
CA THR A 205 -6.81 -13.71 -19.77
C THR A 205 -7.15 -13.11 -18.41
N LEU A 206 -7.62 -11.86 -18.40
CA LEU A 206 -8.18 -11.22 -17.23
C LEU A 206 -9.69 -11.08 -17.42
N ALA A 207 -10.48 -11.48 -16.43
CA ALA A 207 -11.91 -11.20 -16.37
C ALA A 207 -12.19 -10.06 -15.40
N THR A 208 -13.09 -9.17 -15.76
CA THR A 208 -13.48 -8.00 -14.93
C THR A 208 -15.00 -7.93 -14.83
N ALA A 209 -15.51 -7.84 -13.60
CA ALA A 209 -16.93 -7.73 -13.29
C ALA A 209 -17.25 -6.35 -12.72
N SER A 210 -18.35 -5.76 -13.17
CA SER A 210 -18.68 -4.36 -12.87
C SER A 210 -20.12 -4.15 -12.42
N ARG A 211 -20.30 -3.04 -11.70
CA ARG A 211 -21.59 -2.46 -11.37
C ARG A 211 -22.45 -2.17 -12.60
N ASP A 212 -21.86 -2.05 -13.79
CA ASP A 212 -22.59 -1.82 -15.05
C ASP A 212 -23.30 -3.07 -15.61
N ALA A 213 -23.41 -4.14 -14.81
CA ALA A 213 -24.04 -5.41 -15.16
C ALA A 213 -23.30 -6.22 -16.24
N THR A 214 -22.05 -5.84 -16.56
CA THR A 214 -21.25 -6.54 -17.57
C THR A 214 -20.04 -7.23 -16.99
N VAL A 215 -19.61 -8.28 -17.68
CA VAL A 215 -18.29 -8.91 -17.51
C VAL A 215 -17.49 -8.75 -18.80
N ARG A 216 -16.23 -8.33 -18.68
CA ARG A 216 -15.32 -8.20 -19.82
C ARG A 216 -14.16 -9.16 -19.69
N LEU A 217 -13.67 -9.64 -20.84
CA LEU A 217 -12.49 -10.49 -20.94
C LEU A 217 -11.41 -9.72 -21.71
N TRP A 218 -10.20 -9.75 -21.16
CA TRP A 218 -9.05 -9.03 -21.68
C TRP A 218 -7.90 -10.00 -21.94
N ASP A 219 -7.25 -9.88 -23.10
CA ASP A 219 -5.95 -10.49 -23.34
C ASP A 219 -4.93 -9.66 -22.58
N VAL A 220 -4.21 -10.33 -21.70
CA VAL A 220 -3.15 -9.76 -20.86
C VAL A 220 -1.87 -10.60 -20.98
N ALA A 221 -1.74 -11.37 -22.07
CA ALA A 221 -0.52 -12.11 -22.36
C ALA A 221 0.70 -11.19 -22.49
N ASP A 222 0.48 -9.96 -22.95
CA ASP A 222 1.37 -8.83 -22.74
C ASP A 222 0.65 -7.80 -21.85
N PRO A 223 0.99 -7.70 -20.55
CA PRO A 223 0.32 -6.77 -19.63
C PRO A 223 0.57 -5.29 -20.00
N ALA A 224 1.54 -4.97 -20.87
CA ALA A 224 1.76 -3.62 -21.37
C ALA A 224 0.80 -3.22 -22.49
N LEU A 225 0.19 -4.21 -23.17
CA LEU A 225 -0.73 -4.01 -24.29
C LEU A 225 -2.01 -4.84 -24.10
N PRO A 226 -2.80 -4.57 -23.04
CA PRO A 226 -4.01 -5.31 -22.79
C PRO A 226 -5.09 -4.97 -23.82
N GLU A 227 -5.76 -5.99 -24.36
CA GLU A 227 -6.81 -5.82 -25.37
C GLU A 227 -8.09 -6.55 -24.98
N GLN A 228 -9.26 -5.97 -25.28
CA GLN A 228 -10.52 -6.65 -25.02
C GLN A 228 -10.73 -7.78 -26.05
N ILE A 229 -10.93 -9.02 -25.58
CA ILE A 229 -10.97 -10.21 -26.45
C ILE A 229 -12.29 -10.33 -27.22
N ALA A 230 -13.41 -10.03 -26.55
CA ALA A 230 -14.76 -10.24 -27.09
C ALA A 230 -15.72 -9.15 -26.60
N ALA A 231 -16.92 -9.11 -27.18
CA ALA A 231 -18.00 -8.26 -26.66
C ALA A 231 -18.29 -8.56 -25.18
N PRO A 232 -18.67 -7.56 -24.36
CA PRO A 232 -18.98 -7.80 -22.96
C PRO A 232 -20.11 -8.82 -22.80
N LEU A 233 -20.03 -9.63 -21.75
CA LEU A 233 -21.10 -10.52 -21.33
C LEU A 233 -22.18 -9.68 -20.64
N THR A 234 -23.37 -9.61 -21.22
CA THR A 234 -24.45 -8.69 -20.82
C THR A 234 -25.71 -9.40 -20.34
N GLU A 235 -25.67 -10.70 -20.05
CA GLU A 235 -26.87 -11.44 -19.67
C GLU A 235 -27.33 -11.19 -18.22
N HIS A 236 -26.49 -10.65 -17.34
CA HIS A 236 -26.91 -10.29 -15.98
C HIS A 236 -27.86 -9.09 -15.98
N ALA A 237 -28.87 -9.11 -15.10
CA ALA A 237 -29.90 -8.06 -15.04
C ALA A 237 -29.54 -6.93 -14.06
N SER A 238 -28.48 -7.10 -13.28
CA SER A 238 -27.98 -6.14 -12.30
C SER A 238 -26.46 -6.21 -12.20
N SER A 239 -25.87 -5.40 -11.34
CA SER A 239 -24.43 -5.34 -11.07
C SER A 239 -23.82 -6.74 -10.87
N VAL A 240 -22.62 -6.95 -11.44
CA VAL A 240 -21.86 -8.19 -11.25
C VAL A 240 -20.80 -7.92 -10.19
N GLY A 241 -20.93 -8.57 -9.03
CA GLY A 241 -20.10 -8.34 -7.86
C GLY A 241 -18.83 -9.19 -7.82
N SER A 242 -18.85 -10.37 -8.45
CA SER A 242 -17.73 -11.32 -8.37
C SER A 242 -17.54 -12.14 -9.63
N VAL A 243 -16.28 -12.44 -9.95
CA VAL A 243 -15.89 -13.30 -11.07
C VAL A 243 -14.75 -14.24 -10.66
N ALA A 244 -14.79 -15.50 -11.12
CA ALA A 244 -13.73 -16.47 -10.88
C ALA A 244 -13.59 -17.45 -12.06
N PHE A 245 -12.35 -17.78 -12.42
CA PHE A 245 -12.07 -18.88 -13.33
C PHE A 245 -11.99 -20.21 -12.59
N SER A 246 -12.48 -21.26 -13.24
CA SER A 246 -12.20 -22.65 -12.84
C SER A 246 -10.70 -22.97 -12.98
N PRO A 247 -10.17 -23.97 -12.25
CA PRO A 247 -8.73 -24.27 -12.26
C PRO A 247 -8.18 -24.71 -13.62
N ASP A 248 -9.02 -25.26 -14.50
CA ASP A 248 -8.65 -25.61 -15.88
C ASP A 248 -8.73 -24.40 -16.86
N GLY A 249 -9.24 -23.27 -16.40
CA GLY A 249 -9.43 -22.04 -17.16
C GLY A 249 -10.55 -22.09 -18.20
N ARG A 250 -11.35 -23.17 -18.25
CA ARG A 250 -12.36 -23.38 -19.30
C ARG A 250 -13.74 -22.86 -18.93
N THR A 251 -14.01 -22.74 -17.64
CA THR A 251 -15.28 -22.20 -17.10
C THR A 251 -15.03 -20.91 -16.32
N LEU A 252 -15.87 -19.91 -16.54
CA LEU A 252 -15.95 -18.68 -15.75
C LEU A 252 -17.27 -18.68 -14.95
N ALA A 253 -17.21 -18.39 -13.66
CA ALA A 253 -18.38 -18.13 -12.83
C ALA A 253 -18.52 -16.64 -12.56
N THR A 254 -19.75 -16.13 -12.61
CA THR A 254 -20.07 -14.72 -12.34
C THR A 254 -21.25 -14.63 -11.38
N GLY A 255 -21.09 -13.89 -10.29
CA GLY A 255 -22.14 -13.65 -9.29
C GLY A 255 -22.65 -12.21 -9.37
N SER A 256 -23.97 -12.03 -9.28
CA SER A 256 -24.62 -10.74 -9.48
C SER A 256 -25.64 -10.39 -8.40
N ASP A 257 -25.87 -9.08 -8.26
CA ASP A 257 -26.95 -8.47 -7.48
C ASP A 257 -28.35 -8.85 -7.99
N ASP A 258 -28.46 -9.47 -9.17
CA ASP A 258 -29.71 -10.08 -9.65
C ASP A 258 -30.06 -11.40 -8.93
N GLY A 259 -29.22 -11.83 -7.99
CA GLY A 259 -29.36 -13.04 -7.19
C GLY A 259 -28.99 -14.33 -7.93
N THR A 260 -28.40 -14.21 -9.13
CA THR A 260 -28.01 -15.35 -9.94
C THR A 260 -26.49 -15.51 -10.02
N VAL A 261 -26.07 -16.77 -10.11
CA VAL A 261 -24.74 -17.15 -10.56
C VAL A 261 -24.85 -17.66 -12.00
N ARG A 262 -23.97 -17.20 -12.88
CA ARG A 262 -23.89 -17.69 -14.27
C ARG A 262 -22.57 -18.37 -14.52
N LEU A 263 -22.63 -19.47 -15.27
CA LEU A 263 -21.45 -20.20 -15.74
C LEU A 263 -21.27 -19.98 -17.24
N TRP A 264 -20.05 -19.71 -17.65
CA TRP A 264 -19.67 -19.45 -19.04
C TRP A 264 -18.57 -20.43 -19.45
N ASP A 265 -18.74 -21.08 -20.59
CA ASP A 265 -17.66 -21.73 -21.32
C ASP A 265 -16.80 -20.63 -21.96
N VAL A 266 -15.55 -20.59 -21.51
CA VAL A 266 -14.50 -19.66 -21.94
C VAL A 266 -13.26 -20.43 -22.40
N ALA A 267 -13.41 -21.70 -22.77
CA ALA A 267 -12.31 -22.49 -23.35
C ALA A 267 -11.70 -21.82 -24.59
N ASP A 268 -12.53 -21.06 -25.32
CA ASP A 268 -12.10 -20.03 -26.27
C ASP A 268 -12.64 -18.66 -25.78
N PRO A 269 -11.80 -17.82 -25.16
CA PRO A 269 -12.24 -16.54 -24.60
C PRO A 269 -12.67 -15.52 -25.66
N SER A 270 -12.38 -15.77 -26.95
CA SER A 270 -12.90 -14.95 -28.06
C SER A 270 -14.36 -15.26 -28.40
N ARG A 271 -14.88 -16.39 -27.91
CA ARG A 271 -16.24 -16.87 -28.16
C ARG A 271 -16.88 -17.41 -26.88
N PRO A 272 -17.00 -16.59 -25.83
CA PRO A 272 -17.59 -17.02 -24.57
C PRO A 272 -19.06 -17.41 -24.78
N ARG A 273 -19.50 -18.50 -24.14
CA ARG A 273 -20.88 -19.00 -24.24
C ARG A 273 -21.42 -19.33 -22.88
N ARG A 274 -22.69 -19.06 -22.64
CA ARG A 274 -23.36 -19.54 -21.43
C ARG A 274 -23.37 -21.07 -21.39
N ALA A 275 -22.86 -21.64 -20.29
CA ALA A 275 -22.69 -23.08 -20.12
C ALA A 275 -23.97 -23.78 -19.60
N ALA A 276 -24.69 -23.13 -18.68
CA ALA A 276 -25.89 -23.67 -18.03
C ALA A 276 -26.94 -22.59 -17.80
N SER A 277 -28.13 -22.98 -17.33
CA SER A 277 -29.09 -22.01 -16.78
C SER A 277 -28.57 -21.29 -15.55
N PRO A 278 -28.96 -20.00 -15.33
CA PRO A 278 -28.54 -19.27 -14.15
C PRO A 278 -28.94 -20.02 -12.89
N LEU A 279 -28.04 -20.06 -11.92
CA LEU A 279 -28.27 -20.64 -10.61
C LEU A 279 -28.93 -19.56 -9.76
N ALA A 280 -30.23 -19.69 -9.54
CA ALA A 280 -31.08 -18.66 -8.94
C ALA A 280 -31.56 -19.07 -7.52
N ASP A 281 -30.70 -19.78 -6.79
CA ASP A 281 -31.03 -20.30 -5.47
C ASP A 281 -30.78 -19.29 -4.33
N HIS A 282 -29.95 -18.27 -4.55
CA HIS A 282 -29.74 -17.19 -3.58
C HIS A 282 -30.96 -16.26 -3.53
N ARG A 283 -31.31 -15.79 -2.32
CA ARG A 283 -32.46 -14.89 -2.06
C ARG A 283 -32.06 -13.42 -1.90
N GLY A 284 -30.91 -13.03 -2.44
CA GLY A 284 -30.33 -11.70 -2.39
C GLY A 284 -29.12 -11.64 -3.32
N ALA A 285 -28.37 -10.54 -3.33
CA ALA A 285 -27.20 -10.39 -4.18
C ALA A 285 -26.17 -11.51 -3.94
N VAL A 286 -25.59 -12.04 -5.02
CA VAL A 286 -24.45 -12.96 -4.93
C VAL A 286 -23.18 -12.11 -4.91
N LEU A 287 -22.54 -12.05 -3.74
CA LEU A 287 -21.41 -11.16 -3.47
C LEU A 287 -20.06 -11.79 -3.82
N SER A 288 -19.95 -13.13 -3.77
CA SER A 288 -18.67 -13.80 -4.03
C SER A 288 -18.86 -15.18 -4.67
N VAL A 289 -17.97 -15.52 -5.60
CA VAL A 289 -17.86 -16.84 -6.21
C VAL A 289 -16.40 -17.31 -6.18
N ALA A 290 -16.15 -18.58 -5.90
CA ALA A 290 -14.81 -19.16 -5.89
C ALA A 290 -14.85 -20.64 -6.31
N PHE A 291 -13.98 -21.06 -7.23
CA PHE A 291 -13.82 -22.48 -7.54
C PHE A 291 -12.83 -23.13 -6.56
N SER A 292 -13.08 -24.39 -6.21
CA SER A 292 -12.10 -25.22 -5.51
C SER A 292 -10.91 -25.50 -6.43
N PRO A 293 -9.67 -25.43 -5.94
CA PRO A 293 -8.47 -25.68 -6.74
C PRO A 293 -8.26 -27.17 -7.07
N THR A 294 -8.85 -28.08 -6.28
CA THR A 294 -8.58 -29.52 -6.37
C THR A 294 -9.79 -30.36 -6.78
N GLN A 295 -11.00 -29.82 -6.63
CA GLN A 295 -12.25 -30.52 -6.88
C GLN A 295 -13.14 -29.72 -7.84
N PRO A 296 -14.04 -30.37 -8.60
CA PRO A 296 -15.00 -29.67 -9.45
C PRO A 296 -16.14 -29.07 -8.61
N THR A 297 -15.80 -28.17 -7.70
CA THR A 297 -16.74 -27.52 -6.78
C THR A 297 -16.66 -26.02 -6.94
N LEU A 298 -17.81 -25.37 -6.97
CA LEU A 298 -17.95 -23.92 -6.90
C LEU A 298 -18.58 -23.56 -5.55
N ALA A 299 -18.01 -22.60 -4.84
CA ALA A 299 -18.64 -21.94 -3.70
C ALA A 299 -19.23 -20.60 -4.14
N THR A 300 -20.42 -20.29 -3.64
CA THR A 300 -21.09 -19.00 -3.88
C THR A 300 -21.62 -18.45 -2.57
N ALA A 301 -21.49 -17.14 -2.37
CA ALA A 301 -21.83 -16.44 -1.14
C ALA A 301 -22.68 -15.21 -1.46
N GLY A 302 -23.64 -14.88 -0.59
CA GLY A 302 -24.57 -13.79 -0.87
C GLY A 302 -25.09 -13.03 0.35
N GLU A 303 -25.86 -11.98 0.07
CA GLU A 303 -26.54 -11.14 1.06
C GLU A 303 -27.59 -11.91 1.88
N ASP A 304 -28.03 -13.06 1.40
CA ASP A 304 -28.96 -13.95 2.09
C ASP A 304 -28.32 -14.72 3.27
N ALA A 305 -27.11 -14.34 3.67
CA ALA A 305 -26.32 -14.94 4.74
C ALA A 305 -25.96 -16.42 4.51
N THR A 306 -26.00 -16.87 3.26
CA THR A 306 -25.68 -18.26 2.91
C THR A 306 -24.40 -18.40 2.09
N VAL A 307 -23.70 -19.51 2.32
CA VAL A 307 -22.72 -20.05 1.38
C VAL A 307 -23.29 -21.33 0.78
N ARG A 308 -23.20 -21.49 -0.54
CA ARG A 308 -23.69 -22.66 -1.27
C ARG A 308 -22.54 -23.33 -2.00
N LEU A 309 -22.52 -24.66 -1.97
CA LEU A 309 -21.55 -25.49 -2.68
C LEU A 309 -22.25 -26.16 -3.85
N TRP A 310 -21.62 -26.09 -5.02
CA TRP A 310 -22.12 -26.64 -6.26
C TRP A 310 -21.14 -27.65 -6.82
N ASP A 311 -21.61 -28.84 -7.15
CA ASP A 311 -20.92 -29.75 -8.06
C ASP A 311 -21.03 -29.18 -9.47
N VAL A 312 -19.88 -28.88 -10.06
CA VAL A 312 -19.74 -28.35 -11.42
C VAL A 312 -18.86 -29.25 -12.29
N ALA A 313 -18.76 -30.55 -11.96
CA ALA A 313 -18.01 -31.54 -12.77
C ALA A 313 -18.47 -31.58 -14.22
N VAL A 314 -19.75 -31.25 -14.43
CA VAL A 314 -20.31 -30.96 -15.75
C VAL A 314 -20.87 -29.53 -15.71
N PRO A 315 -20.14 -28.51 -16.17
CA PRO A 315 -20.55 -27.10 -16.06
C PRO A 315 -21.89 -26.76 -16.70
N SER A 316 -22.38 -27.59 -17.62
CA SER A 316 -23.71 -27.45 -18.23
C SER A 316 -24.86 -28.01 -17.38
N ARG A 317 -24.54 -28.72 -16.29
CA ARG A 317 -25.50 -29.33 -15.36
C ARG A 317 -25.05 -29.17 -13.90
N PRO A 318 -24.81 -27.94 -13.43
CA PRO A 318 -24.42 -27.68 -12.04
C PRO A 318 -25.51 -28.16 -11.08
N ARG A 319 -25.11 -28.68 -9.92
CA ARG A 319 -26.03 -29.18 -8.88
C ARG A 319 -25.57 -28.71 -7.52
N LEU A 320 -26.49 -28.42 -6.62
CA LEU A 320 -26.14 -28.22 -5.21
C LEU A 320 -25.51 -29.51 -4.66
N ALA A 321 -24.32 -29.40 -4.10
CA ALA A 321 -23.61 -30.52 -3.50
C ALA A 321 -24.21 -30.88 -2.13
N ALA A 322 -24.65 -29.87 -1.38
CA ALA A 322 -25.27 -29.98 -0.07
C ALA A 322 -26.31 -28.87 0.15
N GLY A 323 -26.98 -28.89 1.31
CA GLY A 323 -27.78 -27.75 1.77
C GLY A 323 -26.92 -26.49 1.98
N PRO A 324 -27.53 -25.28 1.98
CA PRO A 324 -26.79 -24.04 2.21
C PRO A 324 -26.16 -24.02 3.62
N LEU A 325 -24.94 -23.53 3.70
CA LEU A 325 -24.28 -23.19 4.96
C LEU A 325 -24.90 -21.89 5.47
N THR A 326 -25.47 -21.93 6.68
CA THR A 326 -26.30 -20.87 7.26
C THR A 326 -25.75 -20.38 8.60
N ASP A 327 -24.44 -20.52 8.79
CA ASP A 327 -23.76 -20.22 10.06
C ASP A 327 -23.54 -18.73 10.28
N HIS A 328 -23.49 -17.94 9.19
CA HIS A 328 -23.43 -16.49 9.27
C HIS A 328 -24.80 -15.88 9.62
N ALA A 329 -24.78 -14.85 10.46
CA ALA A 329 -25.97 -14.08 10.85
C ALA A 329 -26.24 -12.85 9.96
N GLY A 330 -25.36 -12.59 8.98
CA GLY A 330 -25.45 -11.50 8.03
C GLY A 330 -24.87 -11.91 6.67
N GLY A 331 -25.03 -11.05 5.65
CA GLY A 331 -24.54 -11.33 4.30
C GLY A 331 -23.06 -11.75 4.26
N VAL A 332 -22.75 -12.72 3.42
CA VAL A 332 -21.38 -13.26 3.26
C VAL A 332 -20.74 -12.58 2.06
N SER A 333 -19.75 -11.74 2.31
CA SER A 333 -19.16 -10.85 1.29
C SER A 333 -18.07 -11.53 0.46
N SER A 334 -17.41 -12.54 1.01
CA SER A 334 -16.24 -13.17 0.39
C SER A 334 -16.12 -14.64 0.80
N VAL A 335 -15.82 -15.50 -0.17
CA VAL A 335 -15.45 -16.90 0.07
C VAL A 335 -14.14 -17.25 -0.62
N ALA A 336 -13.34 -18.10 0.01
CA ALA A 336 -12.08 -18.58 -0.53
C ALA A 336 -11.83 -20.04 -0.10
N PHE A 337 -11.35 -20.87 -1.03
CA PHE A 337 -10.85 -22.21 -0.70
C PHE A 337 -9.38 -22.15 -0.27
N SER A 338 -8.97 -23.04 0.63
CA SER A 338 -7.57 -23.33 0.87
C SER A 338 -6.93 -23.95 -0.39
N PRO A 339 -5.60 -23.84 -0.58
CA PRO A 339 -4.92 -24.36 -1.76
C PRO A 339 -5.08 -25.88 -1.99
N ASP A 340 -5.29 -26.66 -0.92
CA ASP A 340 -5.59 -28.09 -1.01
C ASP A 340 -7.08 -28.39 -1.28
N GLY A 341 -7.93 -27.36 -1.29
CA GLY A 341 -9.37 -27.42 -1.51
C GLY A 341 -10.17 -28.09 -0.40
N ARG A 342 -9.57 -28.34 0.76
CA ARG A 342 -10.24 -29.03 1.90
C ARG A 342 -10.90 -28.09 2.88
N THR A 343 -10.48 -26.83 2.93
CA THR A 343 -11.06 -25.82 3.81
C THR A 343 -11.69 -24.72 2.98
N LEU A 344 -12.88 -24.27 3.38
CA LEU A 344 -13.52 -23.07 2.85
C LEU A 344 -13.57 -22.01 3.95
N ALA A 345 -13.19 -20.78 3.64
CA ALA A 345 -13.40 -19.62 4.50
C ALA A 345 -14.53 -18.76 3.94
N GLY A 346 -15.35 -18.19 4.83
CA GLY A 346 -16.39 -17.21 4.49
C GLY A 346 -16.29 -16.02 5.43
N GLY A 347 -16.14 -14.82 4.86
CA GLY A 347 -16.15 -13.55 5.59
C GLY A 347 -17.52 -12.89 5.50
N GLY A 348 -18.07 -12.46 6.64
CA GLY A 348 -19.43 -11.94 6.72
C GLY A 348 -19.57 -10.53 7.31
N TYR A 349 -20.70 -9.91 7.01
CA TYR A 349 -21.15 -8.65 7.61
C TYR A 349 -21.53 -8.79 9.09
N ASP A 350 -21.64 -10.01 9.59
CA ASP A 350 -21.77 -10.33 11.01
C ASP A 350 -20.45 -10.23 11.78
N ARG A 351 -19.37 -9.77 11.11
CA ARG A 351 -18.04 -9.53 11.69
C ARG A 351 -17.32 -10.82 12.07
N THR A 352 -17.64 -11.90 11.37
CA THR A 352 -17.02 -13.19 11.58
C THR A 352 -16.40 -13.73 10.30
N VAL A 353 -15.35 -14.55 10.48
CA VAL A 353 -14.92 -15.51 9.48
C VAL A 353 -15.27 -16.90 9.97
N TRP A 354 -16.03 -17.66 9.17
CA TRP A 354 -16.27 -19.07 9.41
C TRP A 354 -15.34 -19.93 8.55
N LEU A 355 -14.90 -21.05 9.12
CA LEU A 355 -14.12 -22.08 8.43
C LEU A 355 -14.93 -23.37 8.37
N TRP A 356 -15.00 -23.97 7.20
CA TRP A 356 -15.64 -25.27 6.97
C TRP A 356 -14.66 -26.26 6.37
N ASP A 357 -14.64 -27.48 6.91
CA ASP A 357 -14.11 -28.65 6.23
C ASP A 357 -15.08 -29.03 5.11
N VAL A 358 -14.57 -28.98 3.89
CA VAL A 358 -15.24 -29.28 2.63
C VAL A 358 -14.49 -30.36 1.87
N THR A 359 -13.71 -31.20 2.56
CA THR A 359 -13.03 -32.37 1.98
C THR A 359 -14.02 -33.24 1.21
N ASP A 360 -15.24 -33.39 1.75
CA ASP A 360 -16.42 -33.86 1.04
C ASP A 360 -17.44 -32.72 0.92
N PRO A 361 -17.56 -32.05 -0.25
CA PRO A 361 -18.50 -30.95 -0.46
C PRO A 361 -19.97 -31.32 -0.29
N SER A 362 -20.32 -32.62 -0.28
CA SER A 362 -21.68 -33.08 0.00
C SER A 362 -22.01 -33.14 1.50
N GLN A 363 -20.99 -33.09 2.35
CA GLN A 363 -21.12 -33.07 3.81
C GLN A 363 -20.18 -32.04 4.45
N PRO A 364 -20.36 -30.75 4.15
CA PRO A 364 -19.53 -29.70 4.74
C PRO A 364 -19.75 -29.63 6.26
N ARG A 365 -18.68 -29.40 7.01
CA ARG A 365 -18.71 -29.32 8.48
C ARG A 365 -17.96 -28.09 8.96
N ARG A 366 -18.44 -27.46 10.03
CA ARG A 366 -17.69 -26.39 10.70
C ARG A 366 -16.34 -26.96 11.17
N ALA A 367 -15.24 -26.33 10.79
CA ALA A 367 -13.90 -26.73 11.20
C ALA A 367 -13.59 -26.22 12.63
N ALA A 368 -13.98 -24.98 12.93
CA ALA A 368 -13.73 -24.31 14.20
C ALA A 368 -14.88 -23.38 14.62
N ALA A 369 -14.73 -22.76 15.79
CA ALA A 369 -15.53 -21.60 16.18
C ALA A 369 -15.24 -20.40 15.25
N PRO A 370 -16.18 -19.45 15.08
CA PRO A 370 -15.99 -18.31 14.19
C PRO A 370 -14.87 -17.40 14.69
N LEU A 371 -14.11 -16.83 13.76
CA LEU A 371 -13.05 -15.86 14.02
C LEU A 371 -13.68 -14.47 14.08
N GLY A 372 -13.73 -13.87 15.27
CA GLY A 372 -14.34 -12.56 15.48
C GLY A 372 -13.45 -11.41 15.02
N HIS A 373 -14.08 -10.39 14.43
CA HIS A 373 -13.45 -9.16 13.96
C HIS A 373 -14.20 -7.94 14.54
N ALA A 374 -13.57 -6.75 14.58
CA ALA A 374 -14.22 -5.57 15.14
C ALA A 374 -15.23 -4.95 14.16
N GLY A 375 -14.95 -5.07 12.85
CA GLY A 375 -15.79 -4.65 11.74
C GLY A 375 -16.29 -5.80 10.86
N ARG A 376 -17.06 -5.47 9.82
CA ARG A 376 -17.50 -6.41 8.77
C ARG A 376 -16.27 -6.94 8.07
N VAL A 377 -16.26 -8.23 7.76
CA VAL A 377 -15.21 -8.80 6.91
C VAL A 377 -15.66 -8.59 5.47
N LEU A 378 -14.79 -8.00 4.65
CA LEU A 378 -15.09 -7.66 3.26
C LEU A 378 -14.43 -8.63 2.28
N SER A 379 -13.22 -9.10 2.58
CA SER A 379 -12.45 -9.99 1.71
C SER A 379 -11.64 -10.98 2.55
N VAL A 380 -11.58 -12.24 2.12
CA VAL A 380 -10.74 -13.29 2.71
C VAL A 380 -9.86 -13.95 1.65
N ALA A 381 -8.63 -14.32 2.02
CA ALA A 381 -7.71 -15.04 1.14
C ALA A 381 -6.81 -15.98 1.95
N PHE A 382 -6.58 -17.19 1.44
CA PHE A 382 -5.55 -18.10 1.98
C PHE A 382 -4.19 -17.78 1.37
N SER A 383 -3.11 -17.97 2.14
CA SER A 383 -1.76 -18.01 1.59
C SER A 383 -1.59 -19.23 0.67
N PRO A 384 -0.67 -19.19 -0.32
CA PRO A 384 -0.47 -20.28 -1.28
C PRO A 384 -0.03 -21.62 -0.66
N ASP A 385 0.56 -21.60 0.53
CA ASP A 385 0.91 -22.79 1.31
C ASP A 385 -0.24 -23.30 2.20
N GLY A 386 -1.34 -22.55 2.29
CA GLY A 386 -2.52 -22.87 3.08
C GLY A 386 -2.33 -22.71 4.60
N HIS A 387 -1.22 -22.12 5.06
CA HIS A 387 -0.92 -21.98 6.48
C HIS A 387 -1.42 -20.67 7.10
N ALA A 388 -1.69 -19.66 6.28
CA ALA A 388 -2.22 -18.37 6.72
C ALA A 388 -3.54 -18.05 6.01
N LEU A 389 -4.40 -17.30 6.71
CA LEU A 389 -5.61 -16.69 6.19
C LEU A 389 -5.58 -15.20 6.52
N ALA A 390 -5.71 -14.37 5.49
CA ALA A 390 -5.90 -12.93 5.62
C ALA A 390 -7.39 -12.59 5.53
N ALA A 391 -7.85 -11.69 6.38
CA ALA A 391 -9.19 -11.15 6.36
C ALA A 391 -9.13 -9.62 6.42
N ALA A 392 -9.58 -8.95 5.36
CA ALA A 392 -9.75 -7.50 5.33
C ALA A 392 -11.10 -7.12 5.92
N SER A 393 -11.08 -6.15 6.84
CA SER A 393 -12.27 -5.66 7.52
C SER A 393 -12.47 -4.16 7.34
N ASP A 394 -13.74 -3.73 7.37
CA ASP A 394 -14.13 -2.31 7.36
C ASP A 394 -13.77 -1.56 8.65
N ASP A 395 -13.16 -2.23 9.64
CA ASP A 395 -12.52 -1.62 10.81
C ASP A 395 -11.13 -1.02 10.51
N ASN A 396 -10.77 -0.96 9.23
CA ASN A 396 -9.48 -0.53 8.70
C ASN A 396 -8.31 -1.43 9.09
N ALA A 397 -8.57 -2.71 9.37
CA ALA A 397 -7.51 -3.67 9.65
C ALA A 397 -7.58 -4.92 8.75
N VAL A 398 -6.39 -5.47 8.49
CA VAL A 398 -6.23 -6.80 7.92
C VAL A 398 -5.75 -7.76 9.00
N TRP A 399 -6.54 -8.78 9.26
CA TRP A 399 -6.27 -9.79 10.27
C TRP A 399 -5.59 -10.99 9.66
N LEU A 400 -4.52 -11.48 10.29
CA LEU A 400 -3.79 -12.66 9.86
C LEU A 400 -3.96 -13.80 10.87
N TRP A 401 -4.41 -14.95 10.36
CA TRP A 401 -4.66 -16.15 11.14
C TRP A 401 -3.79 -17.30 10.62
N ASN A 402 -3.11 -18.00 11.52
CA ASN A 402 -2.53 -19.30 11.25
C ASN A 402 -3.66 -20.31 11.22
N VAL A 403 -3.78 -21.00 10.10
CA VAL A 403 -4.80 -22.00 9.78
C VAL A 403 -4.14 -23.31 9.34
N THR A 404 -2.88 -23.55 9.70
CA THR A 404 -2.20 -24.83 9.45
C THR A 404 -3.01 -26.01 10.01
N ASP A 405 -3.66 -25.79 11.15
CA ASP A 405 -4.76 -26.62 11.65
C ASP A 405 -6.06 -25.79 11.62
N PRO A 406 -6.91 -25.94 10.60
CA PRO A 406 -8.16 -25.20 10.48
C PRO A 406 -9.14 -25.43 11.64
N ALA A 407 -8.97 -26.50 12.43
CA ALA A 407 -9.77 -26.75 13.62
C ALA A 407 -9.31 -25.93 14.83
N ARG A 408 -8.09 -25.36 14.78
CA ARG A 408 -7.48 -24.58 15.86
C ARG A 408 -6.76 -23.33 15.32
N PRO A 409 -7.49 -22.44 14.63
CA PRO A 409 -6.92 -21.23 14.08
C PRO A 409 -6.36 -20.31 15.18
N ARG A 410 -5.25 -19.65 14.90
CA ARG A 410 -4.60 -18.72 15.85
C ARG A 410 -4.21 -17.44 15.16
N GLN A 411 -4.52 -16.31 15.78
CA GLN A 411 -4.07 -15.02 15.26
C GLN A 411 -2.52 -14.96 15.27
N ILE A 412 -1.92 -14.59 14.15
CA ILE A 412 -0.45 -14.56 13.95
C ILE A 412 0.15 -13.31 14.59
N SER A 413 -0.49 -12.16 14.41
CA SER A 413 0.01 -10.85 14.82
C SER A 413 -1.12 -9.92 15.22
N ALA A 414 -0.77 -8.75 15.76
CA ALA A 414 -1.70 -7.63 15.79
C ALA A 414 -2.24 -7.35 14.37
N PRO A 415 -3.49 -6.87 14.23
CA PRO A 415 -4.06 -6.57 12.93
C PRO A 415 -3.20 -5.55 12.17
N LEU A 416 -3.01 -5.78 10.88
CA LEU A 416 -2.31 -4.84 10.00
C LEU A 416 -3.25 -3.68 9.74
N ALA A 417 -3.02 -2.56 10.43
CA ALA A 417 -3.72 -1.32 10.18
C ALA A 417 -2.87 -0.49 9.21
N PRO A 418 -3.25 -0.36 7.92
CA PRO A 418 -2.70 0.71 7.10
C PRO A 418 -2.84 2.05 7.82
N ARG A 419 -1.80 2.89 7.76
CA ARG A 419 -1.83 4.24 8.37
C ARG A 419 -2.91 5.14 7.74
N PHE A 420 -3.44 4.76 6.58
CA PHE A 420 -4.48 5.47 5.83
C PHE A 420 -5.43 4.47 5.16
N GLY A 421 -6.73 4.63 5.38
CA GLY A 421 -7.80 3.95 4.66
C GLY A 421 -8.09 2.49 5.04
N GLY A 422 -9.33 2.04 4.84
CA GLY A 422 -9.75 0.66 5.09
C GLY A 422 -9.44 -0.29 3.94
N ALA A 423 -8.97 -1.51 4.27
CA ALA A 423 -8.73 -2.55 3.28
C ALA A 423 -10.06 -3.19 2.83
N LEU A 424 -10.34 -3.13 1.54
CA LEU A 424 -11.56 -3.68 0.93
C LEU A 424 -11.30 -5.04 0.27
N SER A 425 -10.07 -5.28 -0.19
CA SER A 425 -9.66 -6.53 -0.85
C SER A 425 -8.26 -6.95 -0.43
N VAL A 426 -8.02 -8.25 -0.30
CA VAL A 426 -6.70 -8.84 0.00
C VAL A 426 -6.32 -9.92 -1.01
N ALA A 427 -5.03 -10.02 -1.35
CA ALA A 427 -4.50 -11.12 -2.15
C ALA A 427 -3.04 -11.42 -1.78
N PHE A 428 -2.66 -12.68 -1.69
CA PHE A 428 -1.26 -13.10 -1.51
C PHE A 428 -0.55 -13.21 -2.86
N SER A 429 0.73 -12.87 -2.89
CA SER A 429 1.63 -13.25 -3.98
C SER A 429 1.78 -14.76 -4.06
N ARG A 430 2.19 -15.27 -5.23
CA ARG A 430 2.36 -16.71 -5.49
C ARG A 430 3.28 -17.42 -4.50
N ASP A 431 4.31 -16.73 -4.00
CA ASP A 431 5.26 -17.27 -3.02
C ASP A 431 4.83 -17.04 -1.56
N GLY A 432 3.69 -16.37 -1.33
CA GLY A 432 3.14 -16.07 -0.02
C GLY A 432 3.90 -15.01 0.77
N ARG A 433 4.94 -14.39 0.19
CA ARG A 433 5.76 -13.39 0.88
C ARG A 433 5.14 -12.01 0.91
N ILE A 434 4.37 -11.67 -0.12
CA ILE A 434 3.74 -10.36 -0.25
C ILE A 434 2.24 -10.52 -0.07
N LEU A 435 1.64 -9.65 0.74
CA LEU A 435 0.20 -9.44 0.79
C LEU A 435 -0.11 -8.09 0.13
N ALA A 436 -0.97 -8.08 -0.88
CA ALA A 436 -1.52 -6.86 -1.45
C ALA A 436 -2.86 -6.53 -0.80
N THR A 437 -3.07 -5.25 -0.46
CA THR A 437 -4.36 -4.74 0.03
C THR A 437 -4.85 -3.63 -0.89
N GLY A 438 -6.07 -3.76 -1.40
CA GLY A 438 -6.77 -2.69 -2.11
C GLY A 438 -7.58 -1.88 -1.11
N ASN A 439 -7.31 -0.58 -1.02
CA ASN A 439 -7.85 0.25 0.05
C ASN A 439 -8.86 1.29 -0.43
N ASP A 440 -9.62 1.82 0.52
CA ASP A 440 -10.58 2.88 0.27
C ASP A 440 -9.91 4.25 -0.07
N ASP A 441 -8.62 4.42 0.22
CA ASP A 441 -7.85 5.62 -0.09
C ASP A 441 -7.36 5.67 -1.55
N SER A 442 -7.89 4.80 -2.42
CA SER A 442 -7.51 4.61 -3.83
C SER A 442 -6.11 4.05 -4.07
N THR A 443 -5.42 3.57 -3.03
CA THR A 443 -4.07 3.03 -3.14
C THR A 443 -3.97 1.54 -2.86
N VAL A 444 -2.98 0.90 -3.47
CA VAL A 444 -2.60 -0.48 -3.15
C VAL A 444 -1.43 -0.45 -2.17
N TRP A 445 -1.53 -1.21 -1.09
CA TRP A 445 -0.41 -1.43 -0.19
C TRP A 445 0.13 -2.84 -0.36
N LEU A 446 1.46 -2.95 -0.35
CA LEU A 446 2.16 -4.22 -0.37
C LEU A 446 2.85 -4.42 0.97
N TRP A 447 2.61 -5.58 1.58
CA TRP A 447 3.13 -5.95 2.89
C TRP A 447 4.06 -7.13 2.75
N ASP A 448 5.28 -7.00 3.26
CA ASP A 448 6.22 -8.10 3.40
C ASP A 448 5.83 -8.91 4.63
N LEU A 449 5.66 -10.21 4.45
CA LEU A 449 5.37 -11.15 5.53
C LEU A 449 6.64 -11.90 5.98
N THR A 450 7.80 -11.56 5.42
CA THR A 450 9.09 -12.22 5.67
C THR A 450 9.81 -11.57 6.87
N TYR A 451 9.63 -12.14 8.06
CA TYR A 451 10.31 -11.82 9.34
C TYR A 451 9.88 -10.55 10.10
N PRO A 452 10.08 -10.55 11.43
CA PRO A 452 9.14 -11.07 12.44
C PRO A 452 7.83 -10.26 12.58
N SER A 453 7.66 -9.17 11.84
CA SER A 453 6.48 -8.32 11.85
C SER A 453 6.19 -7.89 10.41
N PRO A 454 4.95 -7.97 9.92
CA PRO A 454 4.65 -7.50 8.58
C PRO A 454 5.00 -6.02 8.41
N GLU A 455 5.79 -5.71 7.39
CA GLU A 455 6.23 -4.34 7.08
C GLU A 455 5.74 -3.92 5.70
N GLN A 456 5.44 -2.64 5.53
CA GLN A 456 5.03 -2.10 4.23
C GLN A 456 6.26 -1.98 3.30
N ILE A 457 6.21 -2.61 2.12
CA ILE A 457 7.39 -2.78 1.23
C ILE A 457 7.79 -1.50 0.50
N ALA A 458 6.90 -0.51 0.36
CA ALA A 458 7.19 0.71 -0.39
C ALA A 458 6.15 1.82 -0.12
N SER A 459 6.33 2.95 -0.79
CA SER A 459 5.23 3.89 -1.01
C SER A 459 4.03 3.17 -1.63
N PRO A 460 2.79 3.50 -1.23
CA PRO A 460 1.60 2.86 -1.76
C PRO A 460 1.46 3.11 -3.27
N LEU A 461 0.97 2.11 -4.01
CA LEU A 461 0.77 2.24 -5.45
C LEU A 461 -0.43 3.12 -5.69
N ALA A 462 -0.19 4.30 -6.25
CA ALA A 462 -1.19 5.30 -6.55
C ALA A 462 -1.43 5.40 -8.05
N GLY A 463 -2.67 5.66 -8.43
CA GLY A 463 -3.06 5.86 -9.83
C GLY A 463 -4.56 5.80 -10.06
N HIS A 464 -5.29 5.05 -9.23
CA HIS A 464 -6.74 5.12 -9.21
C HIS A 464 -7.24 6.43 -8.60
N SER A 465 -8.45 6.84 -8.96
CA SER A 465 -9.08 8.07 -8.45
C SER A 465 -10.28 7.80 -7.52
N ALA A 466 -10.53 6.54 -7.19
CA ALA A 466 -11.57 6.11 -6.25
C ALA A 466 -11.19 4.78 -5.57
N TRP A 467 -12.03 4.34 -4.62
CA TRP A 467 -11.89 3.10 -3.84
C TRP A 467 -11.42 1.91 -4.68
N LEU A 468 -10.45 1.15 -4.16
CA LEU A 468 -9.99 -0.10 -4.76
C LEU A 468 -10.82 -1.26 -4.23
N LEU A 469 -11.57 -1.88 -5.13
CA LEU A 469 -12.60 -2.86 -4.76
C LEU A 469 -12.10 -4.29 -4.91
N SER A 470 -11.07 -4.51 -5.73
CA SER A 470 -10.49 -5.83 -5.95
C SER A 470 -9.01 -5.73 -6.30
N VAL A 471 -8.22 -6.63 -5.73
CA VAL A 471 -6.82 -6.87 -6.10
C VAL A 471 -6.61 -8.35 -6.40
N ALA A 472 -5.81 -8.68 -7.42
CA ALA A 472 -5.48 -10.06 -7.76
C ALA A 472 -4.08 -10.15 -8.38
N PHE A 473 -3.25 -11.07 -7.90
CA PHE A 473 -1.97 -11.39 -8.55
C PHE A 473 -2.19 -12.29 -9.76
N SER A 474 -1.38 -12.08 -10.81
CA SER A 474 -1.25 -13.04 -11.90
C SER A 474 -0.66 -14.36 -11.37
N PRO A 475 -0.94 -15.50 -12.03
CA PRO A 475 -0.45 -16.80 -11.58
C PRO A 475 1.08 -16.87 -11.49
N ASP A 476 1.82 -16.13 -12.30
CA ASP A 476 3.28 -16.03 -12.23
C ASP A 476 3.80 -15.12 -11.11
N GLY A 477 2.93 -14.30 -10.51
CA GLY A 477 3.25 -13.39 -9.42
C GLY A 477 3.88 -12.05 -9.84
N HIS A 478 4.12 -11.82 -11.13
CA HIS A 478 4.81 -10.62 -11.61
C HIS A 478 3.89 -9.44 -11.88
N THR A 479 2.60 -9.70 -12.10
CA THR A 479 1.60 -8.68 -12.36
C THR A 479 0.54 -8.66 -11.26
N LEU A 480 0.16 -7.48 -10.81
CA LEU A 480 -1.02 -7.27 -9.98
C LEU A 480 -2.08 -6.57 -10.82
N ALA A 481 -3.32 -7.05 -10.80
CA ALA A 481 -4.47 -6.37 -11.38
C ALA A 481 -5.32 -5.74 -10.27
N THR A 482 -5.85 -4.55 -10.52
CA THR A 482 -6.71 -3.85 -9.59
C THR A 482 -7.95 -3.26 -10.23
N GLY A 483 -9.11 -3.52 -9.65
CA GLY A 483 -10.40 -2.93 -10.04
C GLY A 483 -10.82 -1.83 -9.08
N SER A 484 -11.34 -0.71 -9.60
CA SER A 484 -11.68 0.47 -8.81
C SER A 484 -13.09 1.02 -9.10
N GLY A 485 -13.59 1.78 -8.13
CA GLY A 485 -14.76 2.66 -8.27
C GLY A 485 -14.63 3.71 -9.39
N ASP A 486 -13.41 3.97 -9.86
CA ASP A 486 -13.14 4.90 -10.98
C ASP A 486 -13.46 4.29 -12.35
N LYS A 487 -14.01 3.07 -12.36
CA LYS A 487 -14.48 2.32 -13.55
C LYS A 487 -13.36 1.74 -14.40
N THR A 488 -12.12 1.83 -13.93
CA THR A 488 -10.94 1.32 -14.65
C THR A 488 -10.38 0.10 -13.96
N VAL A 489 -9.60 -0.66 -14.74
CA VAL A 489 -8.68 -1.67 -14.20
C VAL A 489 -7.25 -1.23 -14.50
N ARG A 490 -6.35 -1.38 -13.53
CA ARG A 490 -4.92 -1.12 -13.71
C ARG A 490 -4.13 -2.40 -13.51
N LEU A 491 -3.04 -2.52 -14.27
CA LEU A 491 -2.05 -3.56 -14.10
C LEU A 491 -0.79 -2.93 -13.50
N TRP A 492 -0.11 -3.65 -12.62
CA TRP A 492 1.09 -3.20 -11.92
C TRP A 492 2.15 -4.27 -12.00
N HIS A 493 3.40 -3.87 -12.21
CA HIS A 493 4.54 -4.76 -12.07
C HIS A 493 4.89 -4.83 -10.59
N VAL A 494 5.07 -6.02 -10.04
CA VAL A 494 5.21 -6.24 -8.58
C VAL A 494 6.39 -7.13 -8.19
N GLY A 495 7.36 -7.34 -9.09
CA GLY A 495 8.60 -8.08 -8.78
C GLY A 495 9.81 -7.54 -9.50
#